data_AF-A0A6B3G7Z6-F1
#
_entry.id   AF-A0A6B3G7Z6-F1
#
_cell.length_a   1.000
_cell.length_b   1.000
_cell.length_c   1.000
_cell.angle_alpha   90.00
_cell.angle_beta   90.00
_cell.angle_gamma   90.00
#
_symmetry.space_group_name_H-M   'P 1'
#
loop_
_entity.id
_entity.type
_entity.pdbx_description
1 polymer ?
#
loop_
_entity_poly.entity_id
_entity_poly.type
_entity_poly.pdbx_seq_one_letter_code
_entity_poly.pdbx_strand_id
1 'polypeptide(L)'
;MKRADLERLDGLARNPAAPESVLLRILTGAEGPVRGSVFERDEVPESLCDVAVSHPDREVRGYLAVGRGASGAQRARLAADPDPWVRSRVAAGPEVHGRWRKADPLPDEVCAALARDEDLQVRARFGMFVPVPDEVRALLLADPEAKVRESALYHWRRAPIEAVRPLLDDPDPAVRRAAAHVAGVVLGSPAEILE
;
A
#
# COMPACT_ATOMS: atom_id res chain seq x y z
N MET A 1 6.31 -28.58 -3.18
CA MET A 1 6.33 -28.87 -1.72
C MET A 1 4.99 -29.44 -1.28
N LYS A 2 4.93 -30.36 -0.31
CA LYS A 2 3.64 -30.91 0.18
C LYS A 2 2.93 -29.85 1.05
N ARG A 3 1.60 -29.88 1.09
CA ARG A 3 0.78 -28.95 1.90
C ARG A 3 1.20 -28.92 3.38
N ALA A 4 1.47 -30.08 3.97
CA ALA A 4 1.91 -30.17 5.36
C ALA A 4 3.26 -29.48 5.63
N ASP A 5 4.14 -29.41 4.63
CA ASP A 5 5.43 -28.73 4.77
C ASP A 5 5.26 -27.21 4.67
N LEU A 6 4.36 -26.75 3.80
CA LEU A 6 3.95 -25.34 3.74
C LEU A 6 3.36 -24.89 5.08
N GLU A 7 2.44 -25.65 5.66
CA GLU A 7 1.82 -25.34 6.95
C GLU A 7 2.84 -25.28 8.10
N ARG A 8 3.87 -26.15 8.09
CA ARG A 8 4.96 -26.10 9.06
C ARG A 8 5.85 -24.88 8.91
N LEU A 9 6.27 -24.57 7.68
CA LEU A 9 7.10 -23.39 7.41
C LEU A 9 6.35 -22.09 7.75
N ASP A 10 5.05 -22.06 7.46
CA ASP A 10 4.16 -20.96 7.76
C ASP A 10 4.01 -20.74 9.29
N GLY A 11 3.86 -21.83 10.05
CA GLY A 11 3.89 -21.79 11.52
C GLY A 11 5.24 -21.35 12.08
N LEU A 12 6.35 -21.82 11.52
CA LEU A 12 7.70 -21.40 11.91
C LEU A 12 7.95 -19.91 11.63
N ALA A 13 7.53 -19.41 10.47
CA ALA A 13 7.69 -18.03 10.06
C ALA A 13 6.97 -17.05 10.99
N ARG A 14 5.81 -17.44 11.53
CA ARG A 14 5.04 -16.63 12.50
C ARG A 14 5.37 -16.89 13.96
N ASN A 15 6.16 -17.91 14.28
CA ASN A 15 6.51 -18.22 15.66
C ASN A 15 7.43 -17.12 16.25
N PRO A 16 7.01 -16.40 17.31
CA PRO A 16 7.83 -15.36 17.94
C PRO A 16 9.18 -15.88 18.45
N ALA A 17 9.24 -17.15 18.87
CA ALA A 17 10.45 -17.81 19.38
C ALA A 17 11.34 -18.42 18.29
N ALA A 18 10.97 -18.32 17.00
CA ALA A 18 11.80 -18.82 15.92
C ALA A 18 13.11 -18.03 15.84
N PRO A 19 14.28 -18.72 15.85
CA PRO A 19 15.56 -18.04 15.65
C PRO A 19 15.63 -17.35 14.29
N GLU A 20 16.29 -16.20 14.24
CA GLU A 20 16.45 -15.41 13.02
C GLU A 20 17.06 -16.20 11.86
N SER A 21 18.02 -17.09 12.15
CA SER A 21 18.62 -17.99 11.15
C SER A 21 17.61 -18.91 10.47
N VAL A 22 16.54 -19.31 11.17
CA VAL A 22 15.44 -20.10 10.58
C VAL A 22 14.62 -19.22 9.67
N LEU A 23 14.30 -18.00 10.08
CA LEU A 23 13.53 -17.05 9.28
C LEU A 23 14.26 -16.67 7.98
N LEU A 24 15.58 -16.45 8.05
CA LEU A 24 16.42 -16.23 6.87
C LEU A 24 16.38 -17.42 5.91
N ARG A 25 16.48 -18.65 6.42
CA ARG A 25 16.36 -19.86 5.59
C ARG A 25 14.98 -20.02 4.96
N ILE A 26 13.92 -19.61 5.63
CA ILE A 26 12.57 -19.59 5.04
C ILE A 26 12.52 -18.56 3.91
N LEU A 27 13.00 -17.34 4.16
CA LEU A 27 12.98 -16.24 3.21
C LEU A 27 13.77 -16.57 1.92
N THR A 28 14.97 -17.14 2.06
CA THR A 28 15.87 -17.40 0.92
C THR A 28 15.71 -18.80 0.32
N GLY A 29 15.20 -19.77 1.08
CA GLY A 29 15.24 -21.18 0.72
C GLY A 29 13.87 -21.84 0.51
N ALA A 30 12.78 -21.25 0.99
CA ALA A 30 11.43 -21.75 0.68
C ALA A 30 10.99 -21.34 -0.73
N GLU A 31 9.88 -21.90 -1.22
CA GLU A 31 9.27 -21.50 -2.49
C GLU A 31 7.86 -20.96 -2.27
N GLY A 32 7.50 -19.94 -3.05
CA GLY A 32 6.15 -19.40 -3.07
C GLY A 32 5.78 -18.52 -1.87
N PRO A 33 4.46 -18.36 -1.61
CA PRO A 33 3.94 -17.35 -0.69
C PRO A 33 4.39 -17.48 0.77
N VAL A 34 4.85 -18.65 1.20
CA VAL A 34 5.30 -18.89 2.58
C VAL A 34 6.51 -18.03 2.98
N ARG A 35 7.29 -17.54 2.01
CA ARG A 35 8.34 -16.55 2.25
C ARG A 35 7.77 -15.27 2.86
N GLY A 36 6.57 -14.88 2.45
CA GLY A 36 5.91 -13.65 2.93
C GLY A 36 5.49 -13.71 4.39
N SER A 37 5.29 -14.91 4.94
CA SER A 37 4.86 -15.11 6.33
C SER A 37 5.86 -14.54 7.35
N VAL A 38 7.13 -14.36 6.99
CA VAL A 38 8.14 -13.72 7.87
C VAL A 38 7.86 -12.23 8.10
N PHE A 39 7.11 -11.56 7.21
CA PHE A 39 6.77 -10.14 7.31
C PHE A 39 5.39 -9.89 7.94
N GLU A 40 4.67 -10.96 8.32
CA GLU A 40 3.41 -10.87 9.07
C GLU A 40 3.61 -10.83 10.60
N ARG A 41 4.88 -10.87 11.04
CA ARG A 41 5.27 -10.76 12.45
C ARG A 41 4.98 -9.36 13.00
N ASP A 42 5.05 -9.19 14.31
CA ASP A 42 4.90 -7.87 14.94
C ASP A 42 6.09 -6.95 14.63
N GLU A 43 7.29 -7.54 14.54
CA GLU A 43 8.54 -6.86 14.23
C GLU A 43 9.37 -7.70 13.25
N VAL A 44 9.96 -7.02 12.26
CA VAL A 44 10.86 -7.62 11.27
C VAL A 44 12.31 -7.23 11.62
N PRO A 45 13.18 -8.21 11.94
CA PRO A 45 14.60 -7.93 12.18
C PRO A 45 15.28 -7.26 10.97
N GLU A 46 16.21 -6.35 11.23
CA GLU A 46 16.85 -5.56 10.17
C GLU A 46 17.61 -6.42 9.15
N SER A 47 18.21 -7.52 9.58
CA SER A 47 18.87 -8.50 8.70
C SER A 47 17.91 -9.14 7.69
N LEU A 48 16.66 -9.41 8.09
CA LEU A 48 15.63 -9.89 7.17
C LEU A 48 15.25 -8.79 6.17
N CYS A 49 15.18 -7.53 6.63
CA CYS A 49 14.94 -6.39 5.77
C CYS A 49 16.07 -6.25 4.74
N ASP A 50 17.34 -6.29 5.16
CA ASP A 50 18.51 -6.19 4.28
C ASP A 50 18.52 -7.26 3.19
N VAL A 51 18.26 -8.51 3.57
CA VAL A 51 18.17 -9.64 2.64
C VAL A 51 16.99 -9.45 1.69
N ALA A 52 15.85 -9.00 2.19
CA ALA A 52 14.65 -8.83 1.39
C ALA A 52 14.81 -7.70 0.38
N VAL A 53 15.32 -6.54 0.77
CA VAL A 53 15.52 -5.37 -0.12
C VAL A 53 16.43 -5.71 -1.29
N SER A 54 17.46 -6.51 -1.04
CA SER A 54 18.45 -6.90 -2.07
C SER A 54 18.08 -8.18 -2.82
N HIS A 55 16.92 -8.77 -2.54
CA HIS A 55 16.57 -10.09 -3.06
C HIS A 55 16.28 -10.03 -4.58
N PRO A 56 16.80 -10.96 -5.40
CA PRO A 56 16.58 -10.93 -6.85
C PRO A 56 15.11 -11.16 -7.24
N ASP A 57 14.41 -12.01 -6.50
CA ASP A 57 12.97 -12.25 -6.69
C ASP A 57 12.15 -11.05 -6.20
N ARG A 58 11.43 -10.42 -7.13
CA ARG A 58 10.56 -9.27 -6.84
C ARG A 58 9.47 -9.60 -5.83
N GLU A 59 8.98 -10.84 -5.77
CA GLU A 59 7.93 -11.23 -4.82
C GLU A 59 8.42 -11.09 -3.38
N VAL A 60 9.69 -11.42 -3.13
CA VAL A 60 10.30 -11.25 -1.80
C VAL A 60 10.37 -9.78 -1.41
N ARG A 61 10.81 -8.91 -2.33
CA ARG A 61 10.78 -7.45 -2.12
C ARG A 61 9.35 -6.97 -1.88
N GLY A 62 8.41 -7.49 -2.67
CA GLY A 62 6.98 -7.21 -2.54
C GLY A 62 6.37 -7.64 -1.22
N TYR A 63 6.81 -8.73 -0.60
CA TYR A 63 6.34 -9.14 0.72
C TYR A 63 6.80 -8.18 1.82
N LEU A 64 8.04 -7.70 1.78
CA LEU A 64 8.51 -6.64 2.68
C LEU A 64 7.67 -5.37 2.51
N ALA A 65 7.41 -4.96 1.27
CA ALA A 65 6.69 -3.72 0.95
C ALA A 65 5.26 -3.65 1.55
N VAL A 66 4.60 -4.80 1.76
CA VAL A 66 3.26 -4.89 2.37
C VAL A 66 3.27 -5.55 3.74
N GLY A 67 4.46 -5.79 4.30
CA GLY A 67 4.67 -6.49 5.56
C GLY A 67 4.11 -5.71 6.74
N ARG A 68 3.24 -6.33 7.54
CA ARG A 68 2.65 -5.68 8.73
C ARG A 68 3.65 -5.45 9.86
N GLY A 69 4.70 -6.26 9.92
CA GLY A 69 5.80 -6.10 10.87
C GLY A 69 6.90 -5.17 10.40
N ALA A 70 6.88 -4.75 9.13
CA ALA A 70 7.87 -3.86 8.57
C ALA A 70 7.53 -2.41 8.91
N SER A 71 8.51 -1.66 9.40
CA SER A 71 8.35 -0.23 9.68
C SER A 71 8.17 0.57 8.38
N GLY A 72 7.71 1.82 8.52
CA GLY A 72 7.65 2.75 7.39
C GLY A 72 9.02 2.98 6.76
N ALA A 73 10.05 3.10 7.59
CA ALA A 73 11.45 3.24 7.16
C ALA A 73 11.96 2.01 6.41
N GLN A 74 11.65 0.80 6.87
CA GLN A 74 12.05 -0.44 6.18
C GLN A 74 11.36 -0.57 4.81
N ARG A 75 10.06 -0.23 4.72
CA ARG A 75 9.32 -0.24 3.45
C ARG A 75 9.81 0.85 2.49
N ALA A 76 10.18 2.02 3.01
CA ALA A 76 10.71 3.14 2.23
C ALA A 76 11.98 2.79 1.44
N ARG A 77 12.77 1.81 1.89
CA ARG A 77 13.95 1.32 1.15
C ARG A 77 13.62 0.78 -0.25
N LEU A 78 12.37 0.40 -0.49
CA LEU A 78 11.86 -0.11 -1.77
C LEU A 78 11.13 0.95 -2.61
N ALA A 79 11.05 2.21 -2.15
CA ALA A 79 10.31 3.25 -2.85
C ALA A 79 10.91 3.62 -4.23
N ALA A 80 12.19 3.36 -4.42
CA ALA A 80 12.91 3.54 -5.69
C ALA A 80 13.25 2.21 -6.38
N ASP A 81 12.52 1.13 -6.08
CA ASP A 81 12.75 -0.17 -6.72
C ASP A 81 12.63 -0.05 -8.25
N PRO A 82 13.53 -0.70 -9.02
CA PRO A 82 13.46 -0.67 -10.48
C PRO A 82 12.19 -1.31 -11.04
N ASP A 83 11.54 -2.23 -10.30
CA ASP A 83 10.27 -2.84 -10.72
C ASP A 83 9.07 -2.00 -10.21
N PRO A 84 8.27 -1.38 -11.11
CA PRO A 84 7.09 -0.61 -10.72
C PRO A 84 6.07 -1.43 -9.93
N TRP A 85 6.03 -2.76 -10.11
CA TRP A 85 5.19 -3.62 -9.30
C TRP A 85 5.59 -3.58 -7.82
N VAL A 86 6.89 -3.54 -7.50
CA VAL A 86 7.37 -3.43 -6.12
C VAL A 86 7.06 -2.04 -5.57
N ARG A 87 7.33 -0.95 -6.33
CA ARG A 87 6.97 0.41 -5.92
C ARG A 87 5.47 0.55 -5.65
N SER A 88 4.64 -0.08 -6.48
CA SER A 88 3.18 -0.10 -6.33
C SER A 88 2.72 -0.85 -5.07
N ARG A 89 3.54 -1.77 -4.55
CA ARG A 89 3.29 -2.46 -3.27
C ARG A 89 3.72 -1.61 -2.09
N VAL A 90 4.80 -0.85 -2.20
CA VAL A 90 5.18 0.15 -1.17
C VAL A 90 4.06 1.19 -1.05
N ALA A 91 3.57 1.67 -2.20
CA ALA A 91 2.43 2.58 -2.29
C ALA A 91 1.13 2.00 -1.74
N ALA A 92 0.89 0.70 -1.86
CA ALA A 92 -0.30 0.09 -1.26
C ALA A 92 -0.15 -0.13 0.25
N GLY A 93 1.06 -0.43 0.70
CA GLY A 93 1.37 -0.73 2.10
C GLY A 93 0.65 -1.99 2.63
N PRO A 94 0.74 -2.25 3.94
CA PRO A 94 0.03 -3.36 4.59
C PRO A 94 -1.50 -3.24 4.55
N GLU A 95 -2.02 -2.06 4.23
CA GLU A 95 -3.44 -1.71 4.12
C GLU A 95 -4.17 -2.53 3.04
N VAL A 96 -3.45 -3.01 2.01
CA VAL A 96 -4.00 -3.84 0.94
C VAL A 96 -4.66 -5.14 1.45
N HIS A 97 -4.31 -5.60 2.64
CA HIS A 97 -4.90 -6.81 3.25
C HIS A 97 -6.03 -6.51 4.25
N GLY A 98 -6.56 -5.28 4.29
CA GLY A 98 -7.80 -4.95 5.00
C GLY A 98 -7.81 -5.18 6.52
N ARG A 99 -6.66 -5.31 7.19
CA ARG A 99 -6.60 -5.46 8.65
C ARG A 99 -6.22 -4.18 9.38
N TRP A 100 -6.91 -3.99 10.49
CA TRP A 100 -7.12 -2.80 11.33
C TRP A 100 -5.91 -2.26 12.13
N ARG A 101 -4.71 -2.85 12.01
CA ARG A 101 -3.52 -2.26 12.62
C ARG A 101 -2.96 -1.20 11.67
N LYS A 102 -3.01 0.07 12.10
CA LYS A 102 -2.38 1.19 11.40
C LYS A 102 -0.90 0.84 11.17
N ALA A 103 -0.49 0.73 9.91
CA ALA A 103 0.92 0.54 9.60
C ALA A 103 1.69 1.78 10.06
N ASP A 104 2.96 1.58 10.38
CA ASP A 104 3.87 2.70 10.58
C ASP A 104 3.94 3.49 9.25
N PRO A 105 3.60 4.80 9.23
CA PRO A 105 3.50 5.57 7.99
C PRO A 105 4.84 5.64 7.25
N LEU A 106 4.78 5.76 5.93
CA LEU A 106 5.98 6.08 5.15
C LEU A 106 6.45 7.50 5.50
N PRO A 107 7.76 7.78 5.42
CA PRO A 107 8.28 9.14 5.51
C PRO A 107 7.61 10.08 4.48
N ASP A 108 7.46 11.36 4.81
CA ASP A 108 6.73 12.33 3.99
C ASP A 108 7.38 12.53 2.62
N GLU A 109 8.72 12.54 2.56
CA GLU A 109 9.47 12.63 1.32
C GLU A 109 9.23 11.43 0.39
N VAL A 110 9.04 10.25 0.97
CA VAL A 110 8.73 9.02 0.24
C VAL A 110 7.29 9.07 -0.29
N CYS A 111 6.35 9.58 0.52
CA CYS A 111 4.98 9.81 0.08
C CYS A 111 4.93 10.79 -1.10
N ALA A 112 5.67 11.89 -1.01
CA ALA A 112 5.77 12.88 -2.08
C ALA A 112 6.40 12.33 -3.37
N ALA A 113 7.36 11.41 -3.25
CA ALA A 113 7.97 10.71 -4.38
C ALA A 113 6.98 9.73 -5.04
N LEU A 114 6.29 8.89 -4.25
CA LEU A 114 5.32 7.92 -4.78
C LEU A 114 4.12 8.60 -5.46
N ALA A 115 3.68 9.75 -4.95
CA ALA A 115 2.63 10.54 -5.60
C ALA A 115 3.08 11.19 -6.93
N ARG A 116 4.38 11.20 -7.22
CA ARG A 116 4.97 11.69 -8.47
C ARG A 116 5.66 10.58 -9.26
N ASP A 117 5.43 9.33 -8.90
CA ASP A 117 6.03 8.19 -9.60
C ASP A 117 5.68 8.24 -11.09
N GLU A 118 6.61 7.88 -11.95
CA GLU A 118 6.40 7.83 -13.40
C GLU A 118 5.24 6.87 -13.78
N ASP A 119 5.08 5.79 -13.01
CA ASP A 119 4.09 4.76 -13.27
C ASP A 119 2.74 5.14 -12.63
N LEU A 120 1.73 5.29 -13.48
CA LEU A 120 0.38 5.68 -13.06
C LEU A 120 -0.28 4.65 -12.14
N GLN A 121 0.09 3.36 -12.20
CA GLN A 121 -0.42 2.34 -11.27
C GLN A 121 0.17 2.51 -9.87
N VAL A 122 1.41 2.98 -9.75
CA VAL A 122 2.00 3.33 -8.45
C VAL A 122 1.22 4.49 -7.84
N ARG A 123 1.04 5.58 -8.60
CA ARG A 123 0.28 6.75 -8.15
C ARG A 123 -1.17 6.40 -7.78
N ALA A 124 -1.86 5.61 -8.62
CA ALA A 124 -3.23 5.18 -8.38
C ALA A 124 -3.35 4.30 -7.12
N ARG A 125 -2.46 3.31 -6.94
CA ARG A 125 -2.47 2.47 -5.73
C ARG A 125 -2.22 3.27 -4.47
N PHE A 126 -1.35 4.27 -4.55
CA PHE A 126 -1.06 5.14 -3.41
C PHE A 126 -2.30 5.89 -2.92
N GLY A 127 -3.07 6.47 -3.84
CA GLY A 127 -4.32 7.15 -3.53
C GLY A 127 -5.42 6.25 -2.95
N MET A 128 -5.43 4.97 -3.33
CA MET A 128 -6.49 4.02 -2.96
C MET A 128 -6.36 3.47 -1.54
N PHE A 129 -5.14 3.17 -1.08
CA PHE A 129 -4.93 2.35 0.12
C PHE A 129 -4.33 3.10 1.32
N VAL A 130 -3.62 4.20 1.08
CA VAL A 130 -2.82 4.83 2.15
C VAL A 130 -3.49 6.10 2.68
N PRO A 131 -3.58 6.27 4.02
CA PRO A 131 -3.81 7.59 4.60
C PRO A 131 -2.59 8.47 4.31
N VAL A 132 -2.69 9.27 3.25
CA VAL A 132 -1.65 10.21 2.85
C VAL A 132 -1.86 11.60 3.48
N PRO A 133 -0.79 12.39 3.67
CA PRO A 133 -0.90 13.81 4.02
C PRO A 133 -1.80 14.59 3.04
N ASP A 134 -2.41 15.67 3.49
CA ASP A 134 -3.35 16.46 2.68
C ASP A 134 -2.71 17.01 1.40
N GLU A 135 -1.46 17.47 1.49
CA GLU A 135 -0.68 17.96 0.35
C GLU A 135 -0.46 16.88 -0.71
N VAL A 136 -0.17 15.65 -0.27
CA VAL A 136 -0.02 14.48 -1.13
C VAL A 136 -1.35 14.12 -1.78
N ARG A 137 -2.46 14.20 -1.04
CA ARG A 137 -3.78 13.97 -1.59
C ARG A 137 -4.15 15.02 -2.65
N ALA A 138 -3.83 16.29 -2.42
CA ALA A 138 -4.06 17.35 -3.40
C ALA A 138 -3.30 17.09 -4.72
N LEU A 139 -2.06 16.59 -4.64
CA LEU A 139 -1.32 16.18 -5.84
C LEU A 139 -2.03 15.07 -6.62
N LEU A 140 -2.52 14.05 -5.93
CA LEU A 140 -3.21 12.92 -6.56
C LEU A 140 -4.57 13.32 -7.18
N LEU A 141 -5.31 14.25 -6.54
CA LEU A 141 -6.55 14.79 -7.08
C LEU A 141 -6.33 15.71 -8.29
N ALA A 142 -5.12 16.27 -8.44
CA ALA A 142 -4.72 17.08 -9.59
C ALA A 142 -3.95 16.28 -10.64
N ASP A 143 -3.83 14.96 -10.50
CA ASP A 143 -3.06 14.12 -11.41
C ASP A 143 -3.62 14.21 -12.84
N PRO A 144 -2.77 14.25 -13.89
CA PRO A 144 -3.25 14.24 -15.27
C PRO A 144 -4.08 13.00 -15.61
N GLU A 145 -3.81 11.87 -14.97
CA GLU A 145 -4.49 10.61 -15.22
C GLU A 145 -5.80 10.49 -14.40
N ALA A 146 -6.93 10.37 -15.09
CA ALA A 146 -8.24 10.24 -14.45
C ALA A 146 -8.31 9.07 -13.46
N LYS A 147 -7.64 7.96 -13.77
CA LYS A 147 -7.56 6.79 -12.88
C LYS A 147 -6.92 7.12 -11.54
N VAL A 148 -5.92 8.00 -11.51
CA VAL A 148 -5.26 8.42 -10.27
C VAL A 148 -6.18 9.33 -9.46
N ARG A 149 -6.82 10.30 -10.12
CA ARG A 149 -7.81 11.18 -9.48
C ARG A 149 -8.97 10.40 -8.87
N GLU A 150 -9.53 9.44 -9.62
CA GLU A 150 -10.58 8.53 -9.14
C GLU A 150 -10.10 7.73 -7.93
N SER A 151 -8.89 7.15 -7.99
CA SER A 151 -8.35 6.32 -6.91
C SER A 151 -8.14 7.13 -5.62
N ALA A 152 -7.76 8.40 -5.72
CA ALA A 152 -7.57 9.31 -4.59
C ALA A 152 -8.87 9.65 -3.84
N LEU A 153 -10.03 9.46 -4.48
CA LEU A 153 -11.35 9.60 -3.85
C LEU A 153 -11.79 8.32 -3.13
N TYR A 154 -11.18 7.18 -3.45
CA TYR A 154 -11.57 5.90 -2.90
C TYR A 154 -11.29 5.83 -1.38
N HIS A 155 -12.21 5.22 -0.63
CA HIS A 155 -12.15 5.12 0.84
C HIS A 155 -12.02 6.43 1.64
N TRP A 156 -12.17 7.60 1.02
CA TRP A 156 -12.02 8.90 1.68
C TRP A 156 -13.31 9.36 2.39
N ARG A 157 -13.70 8.62 3.45
CA ARG A 157 -14.99 8.79 4.15
C ARG A 157 -15.21 10.15 4.82
N ARG A 158 -14.15 10.91 5.09
CA ARG A 158 -14.18 12.20 5.79
C ARG A 158 -13.50 13.30 4.96
N ALA A 159 -13.74 13.28 3.65
CA ALA A 159 -13.19 14.28 2.75
C ALA A 159 -13.74 15.68 3.07
N PRO A 160 -12.90 16.72 3.14
CA PRO A 160 -13.37 18.10 3.12
C PRO A 160 -14.09 18.36 1.80
N ILE A 161 -15.30 18.93 1.86
CA ILE A 161 -16.11 19.17 0.65
C ILE A 161 -15.38 20.06 -0.37
N GLU A 162 -14.60 21.04 0.09
CA GLU A 162 -13.83 21.93 -0.78
C GLU A 162 -12.76 21.22 -1.60
N ALA A 163 -12.26 20.07 -1.13
CA ALA A 163 -11.31 19.26 -1.88
C ALA A 163 -11.98 18.38 -2.94
N VAL A 164 -13.26 18.02 -2.74
CA VAL A 164 -14.02 17.14 -3.65
C VAL A 164 -14.80 17.93 -4.68
N ARG A 165 -15.27 19.13 -4.32
CA ARG A 165 -16.13 19.99 -5.14
C ARG A 165 -15.61 20.22 -6.56
N PRO A 166 -14.31 20.51 -6.80
CA PRO A 166 -13.80 20.68 -8.16
C PRO A 166 -13.92 19.43 -9.03
N LEU A 167 -13.90 18.23 -8.42
CA LEU A 167 -13.96 16.95 -9.15
C LEU A 167 -15.40 16.57 -9.56
N LEU A 168 -16.42 17.29 -9.09
CA LEU A 168 -17.79 17.12 -9.59
C LEU A 168 -17.92 17.54 -11.06
N ASP A 169 -17.05 18.45 -11.51
CA ASP A 169 -16.96 18.93 -12.89
C ASP A 169 -15.75 18.33 -13.65
N ASP A 170 -15.15 17.25 -13.12
CA ASP A 170 -13.99 16.60 -13.74
C ASP A 170 -14.31 16.18 -15.19
N PRO A 171 -13.37 16.33 -16.16
CA PRO A 171 -13.61 15.89 -17.54
C PRO A 171 -13.97 14.41 -17.64
N ASP A 172 -13.45 13.57 -16.74
CA ASP A 172 -13.69 12.13 -16.75
C ASP A 172 -14.98 11.75 -15.99
N PRO A 173 -15.91 11.01 -16.61
CA PRO A 173 -17.17 10.64 -15.98
C PRO A 173 -17.02 9.68 -14.78
N ALA A 174 -15.97 8.87 -14.72
CA ALA A 174 -15.71 8.01 -13.56
C ALA A 174 -15.29 8.83 -12.35
N VAL A 175 -14.44 9.84 -12.55
CA VAL A 175 -14.05 10.78 -11.49
C VAL A 175 -15.26 11.53 -10.97
N ARG A 176 -16.13 12.07 -11.84
CA ARG A 176 -17.37 12.74 -11.41
C ARG A 176 -18.26 11.84 -10.56
N ARG A 177 -18.44 10.58 -10.95
CA ARG A 177 -19.23 9.60 -10.17
C ARG A 177 -18.61 9.33 -8.81
N ALA A 178 -17.28 9.15 -8.75
CA ALA A 178 -16.58 8.94 -7.48
C ALA A 178 -16.70 10.18 -6.57
N ALA A 179 -16.55 11.39 -7.12
CA ALA A 179 -16.67 12.63 -6.39
C ALA A 179 -18.09 12.83 -5.83
N ALA A 180 -19.12 12.57 -6.64
CA ALA A 180 -20.51 12.62 -6.21
C ALA A 180 -20.80 11.61 -5.09
N HIS A 181 -20.25 10.39 -5.17
CA HIS A 181 -20.37 9.39 -4.10
C HIS A 181 -19.73 9.89 -2.79
N VAL A 182 -18.50 10.40 -2.85
CA VAL A 182 -17.82 10.95 -1.67
C VAL A 182 -18.57 12.15 -1.10
N ALA A 183 -19.03 13.08 -1.93
CA ALA A 183 -19.80 14.25 -1.51
C ALA A 183 -21.12 13.84 -0.83
N GLY A 184 -21.86 12.87 -1.38
CA GLY A 184 -23.07 12.34 -0.77
C GLY A 184 -22.84 11.63 0.57
N VAL A 185 -21.67 11.01 0.77
CA VAL A 185 -21.26 10.44 2.06
C VAL A 185 -20.93 11.54 3.08
N VAL A 186 -20.24 12.60 2.65
CA VAL A 186 -19.82 13.71 3.52
C VAL A 186 -20.99 14.57 3.97
N LEU A 187 -21.94 14.86 3.08
CA LEU A 187 -23.09 15.71 3.36
C LEU A 187 -24.23 14.95 4.08
N GLY A 188 -24.10 13.62 4.23
CA GLY A 188 -25.23 12.74 4.54
C GLY A 188 -26.12 12.60 3.30
N SER A 189 -26.65 11.40 3.04
CA SER A 189 -27.40 11.09 1.81
C SER A 189 -28.36 12.23 1.44
N PRO A 190 -28.12 12.96 0.34
CA PRO A 190 -29.03 13.99 -0.09
C PRO A 190 -30.05 13.34 -1.00
N ALA A 191 -31.29 13.30 -0.56
CA ALA A 191 -32.43 13.18 -1.47
C ALA A 191 -32.58 14.41 -2.39
N GLU A 192 -31.59 15.32 -2.44
CA GLU A 192 -31.71 16.67 -3.00
C GLU A 192 -30.52 17.12 -3.87
N ILE A 193 -29.55 16.26 -4.26
CA ILE A 193 -28.43 16.67 -5.16
C ILE A 193 -28.66 16.25 -6.63
N LEU A 194 -29.89 15.93 -7.03
CA LEU A 194 -30.27 15.76 -8.44
C LEU A 194 -31.54 16.58 -8.75
N GLU A 195 -31.38 17.89 -8.78
CA GLU A 195 -32.13 18.79 -9.67
C GLU A 195 -31.13 19.55 -10.55
#